data_AF-A0A7C0XPZ8-F1
#
_entry.id   AF-A0A7C0XPZ8-F1
#
_cell.length_a   1.000
_cell.length_b   1.000
_cell.length_c   1.000
_cell.angle_alpha   90.00
_cell.angle_beta   90.00
_cell.angle_gamma   90.00
#
_symmetry.space_group_name_H-M   'P 1'
#
loop_
_entity.id
_entity.type
_entity.pdbx_description
1 polymer ?
#
loop_
_entity_poly.entity_id
_entity_poly.type
_entity_poly.pdbx_seq_one_letter_code
_entity_poly.pdbx_strand_id
1 'polypeptide(L)' 'MTSKLSIKTHGCQMNEYDSSKMADVLAASHRMEVTQDPAQADMLL' A
#
# COMPACT_ATOMS: atom_id res chain seq x y z
N MET A 1 -14.23 -0.26 9.80
CA MET A 1 -13.49 -1.30 9.07
C MET A 1 -12.21 -0.66 8.60
N THR A 2 -11.06 -1.27 8.88
CA THR A 2 -9.75 -0.77 8.45
C THR A 2 -9.55 -1.20 7.00
N SER A 3 -9.40 -0.25 6.08
CA SER A 3 -9.24 -0.56 4.66
C SER A 3 -7.83 -1.11 4.41
N LYS A 4 -7.72 -2.17 3.62
CA LYS A 4 -6.45 -2.86 3.36
C LYS A 4 -5.83 -2.45 2.02
N LEU A 5 -4.53 -2.18 2.02
CA LEU A 5 -3.75 -1.77 0.85
C LEU A 5 -2.75 -2.84 0.48
N SER A 6 -2.75 -3.33 -0.76
CA SER A 6 -1.68 -4.19 -1.26
C SER A 6 -0.85 -3.42 -2.26
N ILE A 7 0.46 -3.32 -2.02
CA ILE A 7 1.39 -2.61 -2.90
C ILE A 7 2.36 -3.61 -3.52
N LYS A 8 2.48 -3.63 -4.84
CA LYS A 8 3.33 -4.57 -5.57
C LYS A 8 4.31 -3.84 -6.48
N THR A 9 5.55 -3.71 -6.02
CA THR A 9 6.62 -3.07 -6.80
C THR A 9 7.26 -4.07 -7.76
N HIS A 10 7.41 -3.67 -9.03
CA HIS A 10 8.04 -4.48 -10.08
C HIS A 10 9.56 -4.23 -10.21
N GLY A 11 10.27 -4.07 -9.10
CA GLY A 11 11.74 -4.17 -9.04
C GLY A 11 12.56 -2.95 -9.51
N CYS A 12 11.96 -1.77 -9.66
CA CYS A 12 12.73 -0.53 -9.85
C CYS A 12 12.87 0.18 -8.50
N GLN A 13 14.10 0.43 -8.03
CA GLN A 13 14.36 1.04 -6.71
C GLN A 13 13.64 2.40 -6.51
N MET A 14 13.41 3.12 -7.60
CA MET A 14 12.67 4.38 -7.58
C MET A 14 11.20 4.21 -7.18
N ASN A 15 10.59 3.04 -7.47
CA ASN A 15 9.19 2.77 -7.15
C ASN A 15 9.00 2.29 -5.70
N GLU A 16 10.03 1.76 -5.04
CA GLU A 16 9.93 1.28 -3.65
C GLU A 16 9.75 2.43 -2.65
N TYR A 17 10.52 3.51 -2.83
CA TYR A 17 10.40 4.70 -1.98
C TYR A 17 9.02 5.36 -2.13
N ASP A 18 8.57 5.52 -3.38
CA ASP A 18 7.28 6.16 -3.67
C ASP A 18 6.11 5.31 -3.14
N SER A 19 6.19 3.98 -3.31
CA SER A 19 5.24 3.01 -2.78
C SER A 19 5.15 3.06 -1.25
N SER A 20 6.29 3.07 -0.55
CA SER A 20 6.32 3.19 0.91
C SER A 20 5.72 4.52 1.38
N LYS A 21 6.03 5.61 0.67
CA LYS A 21 5.51 6.95 1.01
C LYS A 21 4.01 7.05 0.77
N MET A 22 3.50 6.45 -0.30
CA MET A 22 2.06 6.32 -0.57
C MET A 22 1.38 5.50 0.53
N ALA A 23 2.00 4.41 1.00
CA ALA A 23 1.49 3.62 2.11
C ALA A 23 1.33 4.46 3.38
N ASP A 24 2.35 5.22 3.76
CA ASP A 24 2.33 6.08 4.96
C ASP A 24 1.27 7.17 4.86
N VAL A 25 1.12 7.81 3.70
CA VAL A 25 0.11 8.85 3.47
C VAL A 25 -1.30 8.25 3.59
N LEU A 26 -1.54 7.09 2.98
CA LEU A 26 -2.83 6.39 3.02
C LEU A 26 -3.14 5.83 4.40
N ALA A 27 -2.13 5.38 5.14
CA ALA A 27 -2.25 5.01 6.54
C ALA A 27 -2.63 6.22 7.41
N ALA A 28 -2.03 7.39 7.16
CA ALA A 28 -2.32 8.60 7.93
C ALA A 28 -3.70 9.20 7.60
N SER A 29 -4.11 9.22 6.34
CA SER A 29 -5.36 9.86 5.91
C SER A 29 -6.58 8.95 6.05
N HIS A 30 -6.47 7.70 5.61
CA HIS A 30 -7.57 6.75 5.52
C HIS A 30 -7.50 5.61 6.56
N ARG A 31 -6.49 5.65 7.45
CA ARG A 31 -6.23 4.57 8.44
C ARG A 31 -6.17 3.21 7.77
N MET A 32 -5.48 3.15 6.63
CA MET A 32 -5.31 1.93 5.89
C MET A 32 -4.14 1.09 6.41
N GLU A 33 -4.29 -0.22 6.35
CA GLU A 33 -3.24 -1.19 6.70
C GLU A 33 -2.66 -1.83 5.45
N VAL A 34 -1.33 -1.91 5.37
CA VAL A 34 -0.66 -2.60 4.27
C VAL A 34 -0.79 -4.12 4.46
N THR A 35 -1.26 -4.81 3.44
CA THR A 35 -1.37 -6.27 3.36
C THR A 35 -0.53 -6.79 2.22
N GLN A 36 0.09 -7.95 2.42
CA GLN A 36 0.78 -8.69 1.35
C GLN A 36 -0.16 -9.57 0.54
N ASP A 37 -1.39 -9.75 1.03
CA ASP A 37 -2.42 -10.51 0.35
C ASP A 37 -3.31 -9.57 -0.48
N PRO A 38 -3.16 -9.55 -1.81
CA PRO A 38 -4.00 -8.73 -2.69
C PRO A 38 -5.47 -9.15 -2.69
N ALA A 39 -5.79 -10.40 -2.33
CA ALA A 39 -7.18 -10.87 -2.23
C ALA A 39 -7.90 -10.32 -0.99
N GLN A 40 -7.13 -9.83 -0.01
CA GLN A 40 -7.63 -9.19 1.20
C GLN A 40 -7.59 -7.66 1.12
N ALA A 41 -7.03 -7.10 0.04
CA ALA A 41 -6.88 -5.66 -0.12
C ALA A 41 -8.15 -5.04 -0.71
N ASP A 42 -8.61 -3.95 -0.11
CA ASP A 42 -9.64 -3.09 -0.70
C ASP A 42 -9.06 -2.24 -1.85
N MET A 43 -7.74 -2.02 -1.87
CA MET A 43 -7.04 -1.25 -2.89
C MET A 43 -5.69 -1.87 -3.26
N LEU A 44 -5.37 -1.86 -4.56
CA LEU A 44 -4.13 -2.38 -5.14
C LEU A 44 -3.32 -1.23 -5.77
N LEU A 45 -2.01 -1.21 -5.52
CA LEU A 45 -1.08 -0.17 -5.97
C LEU A 45 0.19 -0.77 -6.59
#